data_AF-A0AAJ2K1N4-F1
#
_entry.id   AF-A0AAJ2K1N4-F1
#
_cell.length_a   1.000
_cell.length_b   1.000
_cell.length_c   1.000
_cell.angle_alpha   90.00
_cell.angle_beta   90.00
_cell.angle_gamma   90.00
#
_symmetry.space_group_name_H-M   'P 1'
#
loop_
_entity.id
_entity.type
_entity.pdbx_description
1 polymer ?
#
loop_
_entity_poly.entity_id
_entity_poly.type
_entity_poly.pdbx_seq_one_letter_code
_entity_poly.pdbx_strand_id
1 'polypeptide(L)'
;MNIQVDPWNISLSLASIILSVGGAIWLFVKHTSEKYIDQQFQKKIEEYKTNLQGVLETKKFDLQRMMLDFNLYRSKKHEIYPELFKLFLKATYGLNNLKNNWDFPLFQLLSKEFVERYLIEKSVGQKEIEYLTDRWLEDEEAAEEKIQDIKYAIKRLETKSVKNDYEVFRNYFLEVELFLSDEGVKVIQEIIQDFDEILENIIYDIFMISYEMDEVLNNKARTDTDTLYKQISLNVDKLKKQFKNELSVAEY
;
A
#
# COMPACT_ATOMS: atom_id res chain seq x y z
N MET A 1 50.61 -3.66 109.96
CA MET A 1 50.91 -3.68 108.51
C MET A 1 49.93 -2.74 107.82
N ASN A 2 50.36 -1.51 107.54
CA ASN A 2 49.57 -0.55 106.78
C ASN A 2 50.01 -0.71 105.32
N ILE A 3 49.13 -1.27 104.48
CA ILE A 3 49.37 -1.39 103.05
C ILE A 3 49.07 -0.02 102.45
N GLN A 4 50.13 0.77 102.26
CA GLN A 4 50.06 2.06 101.58
C GLN A 4 49.89 1.77 100.09
N VAL A 5 48.66 1.85 99.59
CA VAL A 5 48.34 1.57 98.19
C VAL A 5 48.71 2.79 97.35
N ASP A 6 49.59 2.58 96.38
CA ASP A 6 50.14 3.65 95.55
C ASP A 6 49.08 4.14 94.54
N PRO A 7 48.60 5.39 94.63
CA PRO A 7 47.49 5.88 93.81
C PRO A 7 47.80 5.92 92.31
N TRP A 8 49.08 5.91 91.94
CA TRP A 8 49.56 5.87 90.55
C TRP A 8 49.39 4.50 89.87
N ASN A 9 49.36 3.39 90.62
CA ASN A 9 49.16 2.07 90.04
C ASN A 9 47.67 1.77 89.76
N ILE A 10 46.77 2.34 90.57
CA ILE A 10 45.32 2.21 90.36
C ILE A 10 44.90 2.98 89.11
N SER A 11 45.46 4.17 88.86
CA SER A 11 45.14 4.97 87.66
C SER A 11 45.62 4.35 86.35
N LEU A 12 46.79 3.71 86.33
CA LEU A 12 47.31 2.98 85.16
C LEU A 12 46.47 1.74 84.82
N SER A 13 46.04 0.98 85.83
CA SER A 13 45.18 -0.21 85.62
C SER A 13 43.80 0.17 85.05
N LEU A 14 43.18 1.24 85.55
CA LEU A 14 41.90 1.75 85.05
C LEU A 14 42.01 2.29 83.62
N ALA A 15 43.10 2.97 83.27
CA ALA A 15 43.34 3.45 81.91
C ALA A 15 43.47 2.30 80.89
N SER A 16 44.11 1.18 81.27
CA SER A 16 44.24 0.00 80.41
C SER A 16 42.91 -0.73 80.17
N ILE A 17 42.02 -0.76 81.18
CA ILE A 17 40.66 -1.32 81.07
C ILE A 17 39.80 -0.42 80.18
N ILE A 18 39.87 0.90 80.34
CA ILE A 18 39.12 1.84 79.49
C ILE A 18 39.58 1.75 78.03
N LEU A 19 40.87 1.61 77.75
CA LEU A 19 41.40 1.47 76.39
C LEU A 19 41.02 0.14 75.73
N SER A 20 41.04 -0.97 76.48
CA SER A 20 40.66 -2.29 75.95
C SER A 20 39.15 -2.41 75.69
N VAL A 21 38.32 -1.90 76.60
CA VAL A 21 36.87 -1.83 76.42
C VAL A 21 36.51 -0.86 75.29
N GLY A 22 37.15 0.31 75.23
CA GLY A 22 36.97 1.27 74.14
C GLY A 22 37.35 0.70 72.76
N GLY A 23 38.45 -0.05 72.68
CA GLY A 23 38.88 -0.73 71.46
C GLY A 23 37.90 -1.82 71.01
N ALA A 24 37.38 -2.63 71.94
CA ALA A 24 36.38 -3.66 71.64
C ALA A 24 35.05 -3.05 71.16
N ILE A 25 34.58 -1.97 71.81
CA ILE A 25 33.39 -1.24 71.38
C ILE A 25 33.60 -0.64 69.98
N TRP A 26 34.75 -0.03 69.71
CA TRP A 26 35.05 0.53 68.39
C TRP A 26 35.08 -0.55 67.31
N LEU A 27 35.72 -1.70 67.56
CA LEU A 27 35.72 -2.83 66.62
C LEU A 27 34.32 -3.38 66.37
N PHE A 28 33.50 -3.49 67.42
CA PHE A 28 32.12 -3.94 67.28
C PHE A 28 31.29 -2.97 66.46
N VAL A 29 31.32 -1.67 66.79
CA VAL A 29 30.60 -0.61 66.05
C VAL A 29 31.06 -0.58 64.60
N LYS A 30 32.38 -0.63 64.35
CA LYS A 30 32.94 -0.67 63.01
C LYS A 30 32.43 -1.88 62.23
N HIS A 31 32.53 -3.08 62.80
CA HIS A 31 32.08 -4.30 62.15
C HIS A 31 30.57 -4.30 61.87
N THR A 32 29.75 -3.86 62.81
CA THR A 32 28.30 -3.76 62.60
C THR A 32 27.94 -2.70 61.57
N SER A 33 28.68 -1.58 61.54
CA SER A 33 28.45 -0.50 60.57
C SER A 33 28.85 -0.94 59.16
N GLU A 34 30.01 -1.59 59.01
CA GLU A 34 30.48 -2.17 57.75
C GLU A 34 29.46 -3.18 57.21
N LYS A 35 29.03 -4.13 58.06
CA LYS A 35 28.05 -5.15 57.65
C LYS A 35 26.70 -4.55 57.27
N TYR A 36 26.24 -3.52 57.99
CA TYR A 36 24.99 -2.82 57.67
C TYR A 36 25.10 -2.06 56.34
N ILE A 37 26.22 -1.37 56.12
CA ILE A 37 26.49 -0.63 54.88
C ILE A 37 26.55 -1.62 53.71
N ASP A 38 27.29 -2.72 53.84
CA ASP A 38 27.41 -3.75 52.80
C ASP A 38 26.05 -4.36 52.45
N GLN A 39 25.21 -4.67 53.45
CA GLN A 39 23.86 -5.17 53.22
C GLN A 39 22.98 -4.17 52.47
N GLN A 40 23.04 -2.88 52.83
CA GLN A 40 22.29 -1.84 52.13
C GLN A 40 22.78 -1.66 50.68
N PHE A 41 24.09 -1.74 50.44
CA PHE A 41 24.64 -1.68 49.09
C PHE A 41 24.26 -2.91 48.25
N GLN A 42 24.38 -4.12 48.80
CA GLN A 42 23.97 -5.35 48.12
C GLN A 42 22.49 -5.32 47.75
N LYS A 43 21.62 -4.89 48.69
CA LYS A 43 20.19 -4.74 48.43
C LYS A 43 19.92 -3.75 47.30
N LYS A 44 20.56 -2.57 47.32
CA LYS A 44 20.42 -1.59 46.23
C LYS A 44 20.90 -2.14 44.89
N ILE A 45 22.01 -2.87 44.85
CA ILE A 45 22.53 -3.48 43.63
C ILE A 45 21.55 -4.52 43.09
N GLU A 46 20.97 -5.35 43.96
CA GLU A 46 20.00 -6.37 43.58
C GLU A 46 18.68 -5.75 43.08
N GLU A 47 18.20 -4.70 43.75
CA GLU A 47 17.06 -3.90 43.30
C GLU A 47 17.34 -3.26 41.93
N TYR A 48 18.50 -2.65 41.73
CA TYR A 48 18.91 -2.08 40.43
C TYR A 48 19.00 -3.14 39.34
N LYS A 49 19.57 -4.31 39.64
CA LYS A 49 19.67 -5.43 38.69
C LYS A 49 18.29 -5.95 38.30
N THR A 50 17.38 -6.09 39.26
CA THR A 50 15.99 -6.53 39.04
C THR A 50 15.23 -5.50 38.21
N ASN A 51 15.36 -4.21 38.53
CA ASN A 51 14.75 -3.13 37.76
C ASN A 51 15.30 -3.07 36.33
N LEU A 52 16.61 -3.21 36.16
CA LEU A 52 17.25 -3.24 34.85
C LEU A 52 16.78 -4.45 34.02
N GLN A 53 16.66 -5.62 34.64
CA GLN A 53 16.13 -6.80 34.00
C GLN A 53 14.67 -6.60 33.56
N GLY A 54 13.82 -6.01 34.41
CA GLY A 54 12.43 -5.69 34.05
C GLY A 54 12.32 -4.70 32.88
N VAL A 55 13.17 -3.66 32.86
CA VAL A 55 13.23 -2.72 31.72
C VAL A 55 13.71 -3.43 30.44
N LEU A 56 14.71 -4.29 30.54
CA LEU A 56 15.25 -5.05 29.41
C LEU A 56 14.20 -6.01 28.83
N GLU A 57 13.47 -6.73 29.68
CA GLU A 57 12.39 -7.64 29.25
C GLU A 57 11.26 -6.87 28.55
N THR A 58 10.88 -5.71 29.10
CA THR A 58 9.87 -4.82 28.47
C THR A 58 10.34 -4.35 27.09
N LYS A 59 11.59 -3.89 26.97
CA LYS A 59 12.14 -3.44 25.68
C LYS A 59 12.27 -4.57 24.67
N LYS A 60 12.63 -5.78 25.13
CA LYS A 60 12.66 -6.97 24.27
C LYS A 60 11.27 -7.30 23.75
N PHE A 61 10.25 -7.24 24.61
CA PHE A 61 8.87 -7.47 24.21
C PHE A 61 8.37 -6.43 23.19
N ASP A 62 8.65 -5.15 23.42
CA ASP A 62 8.30 -4.07 22.48
C ASP A 62 8.95 -4.29 21.10
N LEU A 63 10.25 -4.63 21.07
CA LEU A 63 10.97 -4.92 19.83
C LEU A 63 10.39 -6.14 19.10
N GLN A 64 10.04 -7.20 19.83
CA GLN A 64 9.40 -8.38 19.24
C GLN A 64 8.05 -8.03 18.61
N ARG A 65 7.24 -7.22 19.30
CA ARG A 65 5.97 -6.74 18.76
C ARG A 65 6.16 -5.89 17.51
N MET A 66 7.08 -4.93 17.53
CA MET A 66 7.41 -4.10 16.37
C MET A 66 7.86 -4.95 15.16
N MET A 67 8.68 -5.97 15.40
CA MET A 67 9.13 -6.89 14.35
C MET A 67 7.98 -7.71 13.77
N LEU A 68 7.04 -8.18 14.61
CA LEU A 68 5.84 -8.88 14.15
C LEU A 68 4.92 -7.97 13.33
N ASP A 69 4.67 -6.75 13.81
CA ASP A 69 3.85 -5.76 13.10
C ASP A 69 4.47 -5.39 11.75
N PHE A 70 5.79 -5.20 11.71
CA PHE A 70 6.54 -4.95 10.48
C PHE A 70 6.44 -6.12 9.49
N ASN A 71 6.59 -7.35 9.97
CA ASN A 71 6.47 -8.55 9.13
C ASN A 71 5.05 -8.70 8.57
N LEU A 72 4.02 -8.45 9.37
CA LEU A 72 2.63 -8.48 8.93
C LEU A 72 2.38 -7.43 7.84
N TYR A 73 2.82 -6.20 8.07
CA TYR A 73 2.68 -5.10 7.12
C TYR A 73 3.41 -5.40 5.80
N ARG A 74 4.65 -5.89 5.87
CA ARG A 74 5.42 -6.31 4.69
C ARG A 74 4.72 -7.44 3.93
N SER A 75 4.25 -8.46 4.64
CA SER A 75 3.51 -9.57 4.03
C SER A 75 2.27 -9.07 3.30
N LYS A 76 1.55 -8.10 3.87
CA LYS A 76 0.39 -7.48 3.23
C LYS A 76 0.76 -6.69 1.98
N LYS A 77 1.88 -5.94 1.98
CA LYS A 77 2.38 -5.28 0.76
C LYS A 77 2.65 -6.27 -0.38
N HIS A 78 3.28 -7.41 -0.08
CA HIS A 78 3.56 -8.45 -1.08
C HIS A 78 2.29 -9.09 -1.66
N GLU A 79 1.18 -9.06 -0.94
CA GLU A 79 -0.14 -9.52 -1.40
C GLU A 79 -0.84 -8.43 -2.23
N ILE A 80 -0.85 -7.20 -1.72
CA ILE A 80 -1.60 -6.07 -2.29
C ILE A 80 -1.00 -5.61 -3.61
N TYR A 81 0.33 -5.46 -3.70
CA TYR A 81 0.96 -4.79 -4.83
C TYR A 81 0.77 -5.54 -6.15
N PRO A 82 0.98 -6.87 -6.21
CA PRO A 82 0.74 -7.62 -7.43
C PRO A 82 -0.73 -7.59 -7.87
N GLU A 83 -1.67 -7.69 -6.94
CA GLU A 83 -3.10 -7.69 -7.28
C GLU A 83 -3.54 -6.30 -7.76
N LEU A 84 -3.13 -5.23 -7.08
CA LEU A 84 -3.41 -3.86 -7.49
C LEU A 84 -2.85 -3.59 -8.89
N PHE A 85 -1.59 -3.99 -9.13
CA PHE A 85 -0.94 -3.81 -10.43
C PHE A 85 -1.60 -4.64 -11.53
N LYS A 86 -2.09 -5.86 -11.22
CA LYS A 86 -2.83 -6.71 -12.15
C LYS A 86 -4.17 -6.08 -12.55
N LEU A 87 -4.95 -5.56 -11.60
CA LEU A 87 -6.21 -4.88 -11.88
C LEU A 87 -5.99 -3.63 -12.74
N PHE A 88 -4.96 -2.86 -12.40
CA PHE A 88 -4.53 -1.70 -13.18
C PHE A 88 -4.13 -2.06 -14.62
N LEU A 89 -3.32 -3.11 -14.81
CA LEU A 89 -2.95 -3.60 -16.14
C LEU A 89 -4.16 -4.04 -16.97
N LYS A 90 -5.16 -4.66 -16.32
CA LYS A 90 -6.41 -5.04 -16.99
C LYS A 90 -7.16 -3.81 -17.51
N ALA A 91 -7.33 -2.78 -16.67
CA ALA A 91 -8.00 -1.54 -17.05
C ALA A 91 -7.26 -0.81 -18.19
N THR A 92 -5.93 -0.68 -18.08
CA THR A 92 -5.10 -0.04 -19.13
C THR A 92 -5.09 -0.81 -20.45
N TYR A 93 -5.07 -2.15 -20.40
CA TYR A 93 -5.20 -2.97 -21.60
C TYR A 93 -6.54 -2.75 -22.29
N GLY A 94 -7.63 -2.74 -21.52
CA GLY A 94 -8.97 -2.44 -22.03
C GLY A 94 -9.03 -1.08 -22.71
N LEU A 95 -8.49 -0.05 -22.06
CA LEU A 95 -8.41 1.31 -22.59
C LEU A 95 -7.62 1.37 -23.91
N ASN A 96 -6.43 0.73 -23.94
CA ASN A 96 -5.62 0.65 -25.16
C ASN A 96 -6.31 -0.12 -26.29
N ASN A 97 -7.10 -1.15 -25.97
CA ASN A 97 -7.87 -1.89 -26.96
C ASN A 97 -9.00 -1.01 -27.54
N LEU A 98 -9.68 -0.20 -26.73
CA LEU A 98 -10.68 0.76 -27.24
C LEU A 98 -10.06 1.73 -28.24
N LYS A 99 -8.87 2.24 -27.94
CA LYS A 99 -8.14 3.17 -28.82
C LYS A 99 -7.70 2.52 -30.13
N ASN A 100 -7.04 1.36 -30.05
CA ASN A 100 -6.26 0.84 -31.17
C ASN A 100 -6.98 -0.24 -31.99
N ASN A 101 -7.97 -0.93 -31.41
CA ASN A 101 -8.60 -2.07 -32.05
C ASN A 101 -9.92 -1.67 -32.72
N TRP A 102 -9.83 -1.08 -33.91
CA TRP A 102 -10.99 -0.75 -34.75
C TRP A 102 -11.15 -1.72 -35.92
N ASP A 103 -10.66 -2.95 -35.75
CA ASP A 103 -10.80 -3.99 -36.75
C ASP A 103 -12.20 -4.57 -36.70
N PHE A 104 -12.97 -4.34 -37.76
CA PHE A 104 -14.32 -4.84 -37.91
C PHE A 104 -14.39 -5.72 -39.16
N PRO A 105 -15.22 -6.78 -39.15
CA PRO A 105 -15.55 -7.49 -40.37
C PRO A 105 -16.06 -6.54 -41.44
N LEU A 106 -15.80 -6.87 -42.72
CA LEU A 106 -16.40 -6.18 -43.85
C LEU A 106 -17.90 -6.49 -43.91
N PHE A 107 -18.68 -5.78 -43.09
CA PHE A 107 -20.12 -6.02 -42.91
C PHE A 107 -20.90 -5.95 -44.22
N GLN A 108 -20.47 -5.13 -45.18
CA GLN A 108 -21.07 -5.04 -46.51
C GLN A 108 -21.10 -6.39 -47.26
N LEU A 109 -20.20 -7.31 -46.92
CA LEU A 109 -20.07 -8.62 -47.57
C LEU A 109 -20.74 -9.76 -46.79
N LEU A 110 -21.36 -9.46 -45.65
CA LEU A 110 -21.90 -10.45 -44.72
C LEU A 110 -23.42 -10.55 -44.83
N SER A 111 -23.93 -11.78 -44.67
CA SER A 111 -25.38 -11.98 -44.57
C SER A 111 -25.91 -11.45 -43.23
N LYS A 112 -27.19 -11.07 -43.21
CA LYS A 112 -27.87 -10.61 -41.99
C LYS A 112 -27.68 -11.58 -40.83
N GLU A 113 -27.83 -12.88 -41.07
CA GLU A 113 -27.70 -13.92 -40.04
C GLU A 113 -26.28 -14.00 -39.45
N PHE A 114 -25.26 -13.70 -40.25
CA PHE A 114 -23.88 -13.65 -39.76
C PHE A 114 -23.66 -12.42 -38.89
N VAL A 115 -24.20 -11.27 -39.28
CA VAL A 115 -24.13 -10.03 -38.50
C VAL A 115 -24.86 -10.20 -37.16
N GLU A 116 -26.07 -10.75 -37.17
CA GLU A 116 -26.81 -11.06 -35.94
C GLU A 116 -26.00 -11.96 -35.00
N ARG A 117 -25.39 -13.03 -35.52
CA ARG A 117 -24.53 -13.92 -34.73
C ARG A 117 -23.33 -13.19 -34.14
N TYR A 118 -22.66 -12.35 -34.95
CA TYR A 118 -21.53 -11.56 -34.50
C TYR A 118 -21.93 -10.59 -33.37
N LEU A 119 -23.09 -9.95 -33.47
CA LEU A 119 -23.61 -9.05 -32.43
C LEU A 119 -23.97 -9.82 -31.14
N ILE A 120 -24.52 -11.04 -31.24
CA ILE A 120 -24.76 -11.92 -30.09
C ILE A 120 -23.44 -12.28 -29.39
N GLU A 121 -22.40 -12.64 -30.16
CA GLU A 121 -21.07 -12.94 -29.61
C GLU A 121 -20.45 -11.73 -28.90
N LYS A 122 -20.73 -10.51 -29.39
CA LYS A 122 -20.38 -9.25 -28.73
C LYS A 122 -21.31 -8.83 -27.59
N SER A 123 -22.25 -9.69 -27.20
CA SER A 123 -23.21 -9.48 -26.11
C SER A 123 -24.13 -8.28 -26.31
N VAL A 124 -24.48 -7.97 -27.56
CA VAL A 124 -25.51 -6.96 -27.90
C VAL A 124 -26.89 -7.51 -27.53
N GLY A 125 -27.76 -6.66 -26.98
CA GLY A 125 -29.09 -7.09 -26.56
C GLY A 125 -30.02 -7.40 -27.74
N GLN A 126 -30.88 -8.40 -27.61
CA GLN A 126 -31.77 -8.87 -28.69
C GLN A 126 -32.58 -7.75 -29.37
N LYS A 127 -33.18 -6.84 -28.59
CA LYS A 127 -33.94 -5.70 -29.12
C LYS A 127 -33.07 -4.74 -29.94
N GLU A 128 -31.81 -4.57 -29.53
CA GLU A 128 -30.87 -3.71 -30.25
C GLU A 128 -30.38 -4.41 -31.52
N ILE A 129 -30.16 -5.73 -31.49
CA ILE A 129 -29.87 -6.52 -32.69
C ILE A 129 -30.98 -6.38 -33.72
N GLU A 130 -32.24 -6.52 -33.31
CA GLU A 130 -33.41 -6.33 -34.18
C GLU A 130 -33.42 -4.94 -34.82
N TYR A 131 -33.08 -3.90 -34.06
CA TYR A 131 -32.99 -2.52 -34.56
C TYR A 131 -31.80 -2.29 -35.51
N LEU A 132 -30.63 -2.87 -35.19
CA LEU A 132 -29.39 -2.71 -35.96
C LEU A 132 -29.42 -3.50 -37.29
N THR A 133 -30.24 -4.54 -37.36
CA THR A 133 -30.37 -5.41 -38.54
C THR A 133 -31.73 -5.28 -39.24
N ASP A 134 -32.55 -4.32 -38.80
CA ASP A 134 -33.76 -3.93 -39.53
C ASP A 134 -33.37 -3.38 -40.90
N ARG A 135 -34.05 -3.87 -41.94
CA ARG A 135 -33.82 -3.47 -43.35
C ARG A 135 -32.36 -3.58 -43.80
N TRP A 136 -31.67 -4.64 -43.35
CA TRP A 136 -30.28 -4.91 -43.68
C TRP A 136 -30.02 -4.90 -45.20
N LEU A 137 -29.21 -3.92 -45.66
CA LEU A 137 -28.77 -3.75 -47.05
C LEU A 137 -29.91 -3.62 -48.08
N GLU A 138 -31.09 -3.16 -47.69
CA GLU A 138 -32.18 -2.88 -48.64
C GLU A 138 -31.91 -1.65 -49.53
N ASP A 139 -31.10 -0.71 -49.02
CA ASP A 139 -30.65 0.51 -49.70
C ASP A 139 -29.18 0.80 -49.33
N GLU A 140 -28.38 1.33 -50.26
CA GLU A 140 -26.93 1.55 -50.09
C GLU A 140 -26.63 2.64 -49.05
N GLU A 141 -27.41 3.71 -49.01
CA GLU A 141 -27.25 4.79 -48.03
C GLU A 141 -27.63 4.31 -46.62
N ALA A 142 -28.75 3.58 -46.51
CA ALA A 142 -29.19 2.98 -45.25
C ALA A 142 -28.22 1.88 -44.75
N ALA A 143 -27.55 1.18 -45.66
CA ALA A 143 -26.56 0.17 -45.33
C ALA A 143 -25.35 0.75 -44.57
N GLU A 144 -24.80 1.87 -45.07
CA GLU A 144 -23.62 2.48 -44.45
C GLU A 144 -23.95 3.05 -43.06
N GLU A 145 -25.08 3.74 -42.91
CA GLU A 145 -25.54 4.23 -41.60
C GLU A 145 -25.69 3.07 -40.60
N LYS A 146 -26.27 1.94 -41.02
CA LYS A 146 -26.43 0.76 -40.14
C LYS A 146 -25.10 0.13 -39.74
N ILE A 147 -24.12 0.13 -40.64
CA ILE A 147 -22.77 -0.35 -40.33
C ILE A 147 -22.11 0.55 -39.28
N GLN A 148 -22.28 1.87 -39.39
CA GLN A 148 -21.77 2.84 -38.41
C GLN A 148 -22.46 2.65 -37.05
N ASP A 149 -23.79 2.49 -37.03
CA ASP A 149 -24.55 2.17 -35.82
C ASP A 149 -24.05 0.89 -35.14
N ILE A 150 -23.75 -0.16 -35.92
CA ILE A 150 -23.20 -1.43 -35.41
C ILE A 150 -21.82 -1.22 -34.78
N LYS A 151 -20.90 -0.53 -35.48
CA LYS A 151 -19.55 -0.23 -34.97
C LYS A 151 -19.64 0.55 -33.66
N TYR A 152 -20.50 1.57 -33.62
CA TYR A 152 -20.75 2.38 -32.44
C TYR A 152 -21.32 1.55 -31.27
N ALA A 153 -22.33 0.72 -31.52
CA ALA A 153 -22.95 -0.12 -30.49
C ALA A 153 -21.95 -1.09 -29.85
N ILE A 154 -21.13 -1.76 -30.67
CA ILE A 154 -20.08 -2.67 -30.18
C ILE A 154 -19.08 -1.91 -29.32
N LYS A 155 -18.56 -0.77 -29.80
CA LYS A 155 -17.58 0.02 -29.07
C LYS A 155 -18.12 0.56 -27.75
N ARG A 156 -19.39 0.98 -27.73
CA ARG A 156 -20.07 1.41 -26.50
C ARG A 156 -20.15 0.30 -25.45
N LEU A 157 -20.38 -0.96 -25.87
CA LEU A 157 -20.37 -2.11 -24.96
C LEU A 157 -18.96 -2.40 -24.45
N GLU A 158 -17.94 -2.32 -25.32
CA GLU A 158 -16.54 -2.42 -24.90
C GLU A 158 -16.19 -1.34 -23.86
N THR A 159 -16.62 -0.08 -24.06
CA THR A 159 -16.42 1.01 -23.10
C THR A 159 -17.04 0.70 -21.75
N LYS A 160 -18.24 0.12 -21.72
CA LYS A 160 -18.89 -0.31 -20.47
C LYS A 160 -18.05 -1.37 -19.75
N SER A 161 -17.48 -2.33 -20.49
CA SER A 161 -16.59 -3.35 -19.92
C SER A 161 -15.33 -2.73 -19.33
N VAL A 162 -14.69 -1.81 -20.06
CA VAL A 162 -13.47 -1.11 -19.58
C VAL A 162 -13.77 -0.26 -18.36
N LYS A 163 -14.90 0.45 -18.33
CA LYS A 163 -15.33 1.20 -17.16
C LYS A 163 -15.53 0.29 -15.95
N ASN A 164 -16.11 -0.89 -16.13
CA ASN A 164 -16.25 -1.85 -15.04
C ASN A 164 -14.87 -2.31 -14.50
N ASP A 165 -13.93 -2.64 -15.38
CA ASP A 165 -12.57 -3.03 -14.96
C ASP A 165 -11.83 -1.88 -14.25
N TYR A 166 -12.03 -0.65 -14.71
CA TYR A 166 -11.53 0.56 -14.06
C TYR A 166 -12.14 0.77 -12.66
N GLU A 167 -13.45 0.64 -12.49
CA GLU A 167 -14.11 0.76 -11.19
C GLU A 167 -13.63 -0.32 -10.21
N VAL A 168 -13.40 -1.55 -10.68
CA VAL A 168 -12.82 -2.62 -9.85
C VAL A 168 -11.42 -2.24 -9.37
N PHE A 169 -10.57 -1.72 -10.26
CA PHE A 169 -9.24 -1.22 -9.91
C PHE A 169 -9.33 -0.07 -8.88
N ARG A 170 -10.17 0.93 -9.14
CA ARG A 170 -10.32 2.11 -8.29
C ARG A 170 -10.83 1.75 -6.90
N ASN A 171 -11.84 0.90 -6.80
CA ASN A 171 -12.38 0.45 -5.52
C ASN A 171 -11.34 -0.34 -4.73
N TYR A 172 -10.61 -1.25 -5.38
CA TYR A 172 -9.54 -1.99 -4.71
C TYR A 172 -8.41 -1.06 -4.21
N PHE A 173 -8.04 -0.03 -4.99
CA PHE A 173 -7.09 0.99 -4.54
C PHE A 173 -7.55 1.69 -3.25
N LEU A 174 -8.82 2.13 -3.19
CA LEU A 174 -9.37 2.78 -2.00
C LEU A 174 -9.37 1.87 -0.78
N GLU A 175 -9.59 0.57 -0.95
CA GLU A 175 -9.55 -0.41 0.13
C GLU A 175 -8.13 -0.62 0.69
N VAL A 176 -7.11 -0.50 -0.15
CA VAL A 176 -5.72 -0.83 0.21
C VAL A 176 -4.81 0.38 0.38
N GLU A 177 -5.33 1.60 0.26
CA GLU A 177 -4.57 2.86 0.30
C GLU A 177 -3.64 2.95 1.52
N LEU A 178 -4.11 2.52 2.69
CA LEU A 178 -3.35 2.50 3.96
C LEU A 178 -2.07 1.65 3.93
N PHE A 179 -1.92 0.76 2.95
CA PHE A 179 -0.73 -0.08 2.77
C PHE A 179 0.23 0.44 1.71
N LEU A 180 -0.10 1.56 1.06
CA LEU A 180 0.73 2.18 0.03
C LEU A 180 1.61 3.27 0.65
N SER A 181 2.74 3.58 0.00
CA SER A 181 3.51 4.78 0.32
C SER A 181 2.78 6.02 -0.18
N ASP A 182 3.04 7.18 0.43
CA ASP A 182 2.48 8.46 -0.01
C ASP A 182 2.82 8.75 -1.48
N GLU A 183 4.03 8.41 -1.93
CA GLU A 183 4.43 8.51 -3.33
C GLU A 183 3.63 7.56 -4.23
N GLY A 184 3.43 6.31 -3.80
CA GLY A 184 2.61 5.33 -4.52
C GLY A 184 1.16 5.78 -4.67
N VAL A 185 0.57 6.30 -3.58
CA VAL A 185 -0.79 6.87 -3.56
C VAL A 185 -0.90 8.02 -4.55
N LYS A 186 0.04 8.97 -4.52
CA LYS A 186 0.05 10.11 -5.42
C LYS A 186 0.07 9.70 -6.90
N VAL A 187 0.96 8.77 -7.27
CA VAL A 187 1.06 8.29 -8.66
C VAL A 187 -0.24 7.60 -9.11
N ILE A 188 -0.89 6.84 -8.24
CA ILE A 188 -2.17 6.19 -8.56
C ILE A 188 -3.29 7.22 -8.69
N GLN A 189 -3.32 8.25 -7.87
CA GLN A 189 -4.30 9.34 -7.97
C GLN A 189 -4.15 10.11 -9.30
N GLU A 190 -2.92 10.40 -9.72
CA GLU A 190 -2.64 10.99 -11.05
C GLU A 190 -3.18 10.09 -12.17
N ILE A 191 -2.92 8.77 -12.09
CA ILE A 191 -3.46 7.78 -13.04
C ILE A 191 -5.00 7.78 -13.06
N ILE A 192 -5.64 7.78 -11.89
CA ILE A 192 -7.11 7.78 -11.76
C ILE A 192 -7.70 9.02 -12.43
N GLN A 193 -7.09 10.19 -12.20
CA GLN A 193 -7.50 11.43 -12.85
C GLN A 193 -7.38 11.35 -14.37
N ASP A 194 -6.26 10.84 -14.90
CA ASP A 194 -6.07 10.66 -16.35
C ASP A 194 -7.10 9.66 -16.93
N PHE A 195 -7.44 8.59 -16.18
CA PHE A 195 -8.46 7.61 -16.57
C PHE A 195 -9.85 8.23 -16.62
N ASP A 196 -10.23 9.00 -15.61
CA ASP A 196 -11.53 9.68 -15.54
C ASP A 196 -11.69 10.62 -16.74
N GLU A 197 -10.67 11.42 -17.04
CA GLU A 197 -10.69 12.35 -18.19
C GLU A 197 -10.80 11.60 -19.53
N ILE A 198 -10.07 10.49 -19.72
CA ILE A 198 -10.22 9.69 -20.94
C ILE A 198 -11.64 9.10 -21.03
N LEU A 199 -12.15 8.51 -19.95
CA LEU A 199 -13.47 7.84 -19.95
C LEU A 199 -14.63 8.83 -20.14
N GLU A 200 -14.50 10.07 -19.70
CA GLU A 200 -15.48 11.14 -19.96
C GLU A 200 -15.56 11.49 -21.45
N ASN A 201 -14.41 11.50 -22.15
CA ASN A 201 -14.32 11.90 -23.55
C ASN A 201 -14.49 10.74 -24.54
N ILE A 202 -14.23 9.49 -24.12
CA ILE A 202 -14.13 8.35 -25.04
C ILE A 202 -15.42 8.03 -25.79
N ILE A 203 -16.60 8.32 -25.22
CA ILE A 203 -17.89 8.08 -25.90
C ILE A 203 -18.04 9.02 -27.10
N TYR A 204 -17.64 10.27 -26.93
CA TYR A 204 -17.64 11.25 -28.01
C TYR A 204 -16.62 10.85 -29.08
N ASP A 205 -15.41 10.46 -28.70
CA ASP A 205 -14.40 9.97 -29.65
C ASP A 205 -14.89 8.74 -30.43
N ILE A 206 -15.50 7.78 -29.74
CA ILE A 206 -16.08 6.58 -30.37
C ILE A 206 -17.18 6.95 -31.36
N PHE A 207 -18.04 7.92 -31.01
CA PHE A 207 -19.06 8.43 -31.92
C PHE A 207 -18.41 9.06 -33.16
N MET A 208 -17.50 10.02 -32.99
CA MET A 208 -16.83 10.70 -34.10
C MET A 208 -16.11 9.73 -35.05
N ILE A 209 -15.46 8.70 -34.50
CA ILE A 209 -14.76 7.68 -35.31
C ILE A 209 -15.74 6.77 -36.04
N SER A 210 -16.85 6.38 -35.40
CA SER A 210 -17.81 5.45 -35.99
C SER A 210 -18.54 6.05 -37.19
N TYR A 211 -18.78 7.37 -37.20
CA TYR A 211 -19.49 8.09 -38.26
C TYR A 211 -18.55 8.88 -39.20
N GLU A 212 -17.23 8.61 -39.15
CA GLU A 212 -16.21 9.23 -40.02
C GLU A 212 -16.31 10.77 -40.09
N MET A 213 -16.64 11.41 -38.97
CA MET A 213 -16.88 12.85 -38.92
C MET A 213 -15.57 13.66 -39.06
N ASP A 214 -15.69 14.86 -39.66
CA ASP A 214 -14.59 15.76 -40.12
C ASP A 214 -13.30 15.72 -39.27
N GLU A 215 -12.21 15.44 -39.97
CA GLU A 215 -10.85 15.21 -39.46
C GLU A 215 -10.31 16.40 -38.63
N VAL A 216 -10.74 17.63 -38.91
CA VAL A 216 -10.23 18.84 -38.24
C VAL A 216 -10.70 18.93 -36.79
N LEU A 217 -11.97 18.61 -36.50
CA LEU A 217 -12.49 18.57 -35.13
C LEU A 217 -11.96 17.34 -34.37
N ASN A 218 -11.74 16.25 -35.10
CA ASN A 218 -11.19 14.99 -34.57
C ASN A 218 -9.74 15.15 -34.09
N ASN A 219 -8.92 15.96 -34.78
CA ASN A 219 -7.49 16.09 -34.49
C ASN A 219 -7.16 16.77 -33.15
N LYS A 220 -7.95 17.75 -32.70
CA LYS A 220 -7.67 18.43 -31.42
C LYS A 220 -8.01 17.54 -30.23
N ALA A 221 -9.23 16.98 -30.20
CA ALA A 221 -9.66 16.07 -29.13
C ALA A 221 -8.73 14.85 -29.01
N ARG A 222 -8.33 14.26 -30.16
CA ARG A 222 -7.38 13.15 -30.19
C ARG A 222 -6.00 13.48 -29.62
N THR A 223 -5.50 14.70 -29.81
CA THR A 223 -4.17 15.09 -29.33
C THR A 223 -4.11 15.14 -27.81
N ASP A 224 -5.18 15.62 -27.17
CA ASP A 224 -5.29 15.70 -25.72
C ASP A 224 -5.42 14.28 -25.13
N THR A 225 -6.32 13.45 -25.67
CA THR A 225 -6.47 12.04 -25.24
C THR A 225 -5.18 11.24 -25.42
N ASP A 226 -4.46 11.42 -26.54
CA ASP A 226 -3.17 10.76 -26.80
C ASP A 226 -2.09 11.13 -25.78
N THR A 227 -2.12 12.36 -25.28
CA THR A 227 -1.21 12.83 -24.24
C THR A 227 -1.50 12.14 -22.93
N LEU A 228 -2.78 11.99 -22.55
CA LEU A 228 -3.20 11.25 -21.36
C LEU A 228 -2.80 9.77 -21.44
N TYR A 229 -3.00 9.09 -22.58
CA TYR A 229 -2.53 7.71 -22.77
C TYR A 229 -1.01 7.55 -22.52
N LYS A 230 -0.22 8.52 -23.00
CA LYS A 230 1.24 8.53 -22.77
C LYS A 230 1.57 8.77 -21.31
N GLN A 231 0.86 9.68 -20.63
CA GLN A 231 1.04 9.95 -19.21
C GLN A 231 0.73 8.73 -18.36
N ILE A 232 -0.39 8.05 -18.62
CA ILE A 232 -0.72 6.77 -18.00
C ILE A 232 0.42 5.78 -18.20
N SER A 233 0.92 5.59 -19.44
CA SER A 233 2.02 4.67 -19.71
C SER A 233 3.30 5.02 -18.93
N LEU A 234 3.64 6.31 -18.79
CA LEU A 234 4.79 6.76 -18.00
C LEU A 234 4.57 6.50 -16.50
N ASN A 235 3.36 6.74 -16.02
CA ASN A 235 3.00 6.52 -14.61
C ASN A 235 2.94 5.02 -14.27
N VAL A 236 2.60 4.13 -15.21
CA VAL A 236 2.74 2.67 -15.07
C VAL A 236 4.19 2.30 -14.71
N ASP A 237 5.15 2.84 -15.46
CA ASP A 237 6.56 2.52 -15.24
C ASP A 237 7.08 3.11 -13.93
N LYS A 238 6.63 4.30 -13.55
CA LYS A 238 6.93 4.89 -12.24
C LYS A 238 6.39 4.02 -11.11
N LEU A 239 5.10 3.64 -11.17
CA LEU A 239 4.45 2.82 -10.16
C LEU A 239 5.12 1.44 -10.03
N LYS A 240 5.46 0.81 -11.16
CA LYS A 240 6.20 -0.46 -11.18
C LYS A 240 7.57 -0.34 -10.53
N LYS A 241 8.32 0.73 -10.79
CA LYS A 241 9.61 0.98 -10.14
C LYS A 241 9.43 1.21 -8.63
N GLN A 242 8.43 2.01 -8.24
CA GLN A 242 8.11 2.28 -6.84
C GLN A 242 7.80 0.98 -6.09
N PHE A 243 6.88 0.16 -6.60
CA PHE A 243 6.54 -1.13 -6.00
C PHE A 243 7.74 -2.06 -5.92
N LYS A 244 8.55 -2.15 -6.98
CA LYS A 244 9.78 -2.96 -6.94
C LYS A 244 10.74 -2.48 -5.86
N ASN A 245 10.97 -1.18 -5.75
CA ASN A 245 11.85 -0.61 -4.76
C ASN A 245 11.35 -0.98 -3.35
N GLU A 246 10.08 -0.73 -3.05
CA GLU A 246 9.49 -1.01 -1.74
C GLU A 246 9.48 -2.51 -1.36
N LEU A 247 9.33 -3.39 -2.34
CA LEU A 247 9.39 -4.84 -2.10
C LEU A 247 10.83 -5.37 -2.02
N SER A 248 11.79 -4.68 -2.65
CA SER A 248 13.20 -5.09 -2.70
C SER A 248 14.01 -4.74 -1.45
N VAL A 249 13.51 -3.84 -0.60
CA VAL A 249 14.20 -3.44 0.63
C VAL A 249 14.24 -4.62 1.61
N ALA A 250 15.40 -5.27 1.65
CA ALA A 250 15.92 -6.00 2.81
C ALA A 250 16.80 -5.09 3.69
N GLU A 251 16.87 -3.79 3.41
CA GLU A 251 17.72 -2.82 4.12
C GLU A 251 16.91 -2.05 5.17
N TYR A 252 16.78 -2.64 6.35
CA TYR A 252 16.62 -1.92 7.61
C TYR A 252 17.67 -2.44 8.60
#